data_AF-S4R963-F1
#
_entry.id   AF-S4R963-F1
#
_cell.length_a   1.000
_cell.length_b   1.000
_cell.length_c   1.000
_cell.angle_alpha   90.00
_cell.angle_beta   90.00
_cell.angle_gamma   90.00
#
_symmetry.space_group_name_H-M   'P 1'
#
loop_
_entity.id
_entity.type
_entity.pdbx_description
1 polymer ?
#
loop_
_entity_poly.entity_id
_entity_poly.type
_entity_poly.pdbx_seq_one_letter_code
_entity_poly.pdbx_strand_id
1 'polypeptide(L)'
;MPIVDSGSVGAISAAEKSLIVSAWAPVYAKYEEAGVDILVKFFTSNPAAQAFFPKFQGLTSADQLKKSMDVRWHAERIINAVNDAVVAMDDTEKMSLKLRELSGKHAKSFQVDPQYFKVLAAVIVDTVLPGDAGLEKLMSMICILLRSSY
;
A
#
# COMPACT_ATOMS: atom_id res chain seq x y z
N MET A 1 -16.23 -4.08 2.89
CA MET A 1 -15.77 -5.44 3.27
C MET A 1 -14.40 -5.27 3.87
N PRO A 2 -14.11 -5.80 5.07
CA PRO A 2 -12.78 -5.62 5.66
C PRO A 2 -11.69 -6.12 4.71
N ILE A 3 -10.58 -5.40 4.63
CA ILE A 3 -9.43 -5.79 3.79
C ILE A 3 -8.94 -7.18 4.22
N VAL A 4 -8.82 -8.08 3.25
CA VAL A 4 -8.29 -9.43 3.45
C VAL A 4 -6.96 -9.61 2.74
N ASP A 5 -6.12 -10.50 3.24
CA ASP A 5 -4.77 -10.76 2.73
C ASP A 5 -4.55 -12.24 2.35
N SER A 6 -5.61 -13.03 2.33
CA SER A 6 -5.60 -14.44 1.92
C SER A 6 -6.91 -14.80 1.20
N GLY A 7 -6.90 -15.92 0.48
CA GLY A 7 -8.04 -16.37 -0.32
C GLY A 7 -8.19 -15.58 -1.62
N SER A 8 -9.43 -15.24 -1.97
CA SER A 8 -9.79 -14.53 -3.21
C SER A 8 -10.87 -13.52 -2.94
N VAL A 9 -10.86 -12.40 -3.68
CA VAL A 9 -11.95 -11.42 -3.69
C VAL A 9 -12.64 -11.42 -5.06
N GLY A 10 -13.92 -11.02 -5.08
CA GLY A 10 -14.67 -10.89 -6.34
C GLY A 10 -14.07 -9.84 -7.27
N ALA A 11 -14.49 -9.84 -8.54
CA ALA A 11 -14.05 -8.85 -9.52
C ALA A 11 -14.45 -7.41 -9.11
N ILE A 12 -13.62 -6.44 -9.51
CA ILE A 12 -13.92 -5.02 -9.40
C ILE A 12 -14.83 -4.64 -10.57
N SER A 13 -16.05 -4.20 -10.28
CA SER A 13 -17.04 -3.75 -11.26
C SER A 13 -16.61 -2.45 -11.94
N ALA A 14 -17.20 -2.13 -13.09
CA ALA A 14 -16.92 -0.88 -13.80
C ALA A 14 -17.20 0.37 -12.95
N ALA A 15 -18.26 0.33 -12.12
CA ALA A 15 -18.61 1.42 -11.20
C ALA A 15 -17.55 1.58 -10.10
N GLU A 16 -17.10 0.49 -9.49
CA GLU A 16 -16.03 0.52 -8.48
C GLU A 16 -14.72 1.03 -9.09
N LYS A 17 -14.34 0.57 -10.31
CA LYS A 17 -13.14 1.06 -11.01
C LYS A 17 -13.21 2.57 -11.24
N SER A 18 -14.34 3.08 -11.74
CA SER A 18 -14.52 4.51 -11.97
C SER A 18 -14.36 5.31 -10.69
N LEU A 19 -14.97 4.85 -9.59
CA LEU A 19 -14.88 5.52 -8.30
C LEU A 19 -13.45 5.52 -7.74
N ILE A 20 -12.76 4.38 -7.81
CA ILE A 20 -11.36 4.25 -7.40
C ILE A 20 -10.48 5.23 -8.18
N VAL A 21 -10.61 5.29 -9.51
CA VAL A 21 -9.81 6.20 -10.35
C VAL A 21 -10.07 7.66 -9.97
N SER A 22 -11.35 8.05 -9.81
CA SER A 22 -11.71 9.41 -9.44
C SER A 22 -11.20 9.82 -8.05
N ALA A 23 -11.28 8.93 -7.06
CA ALA A 23 -10.80 9.19 -5.71
C ALA A 23 -9.27 9.17 -5.60
N TRP A 24 -8.60 8.31 -6.38
CA TRP A 24 -7.14 8.18 -6.38
C TRP A 24 -6.44 9.36 -7.06
N ALA A 25 -7.03 9.91 -8.13
CA ALA A 25 -6.44 10.99 -8.93
C ALA A 25 -5.91 12.20 -8.10
N PRO A 26 -6.70 12.82 -7.20
CA PRO A 26 -6.20 13.94 -6.40
C PRO A 26 -5.12 13.57 -5.40
N VAL A 27 -5.13 12.32 -4.90
CA VAL A 27 -4.09 11.81 -3.98
C VAL A 27 -2.77 11.63 -4.75
N TYR A 28 -2.83 11.01 -5.92
CA TYR A 28 -1.64 10.77 -6.74
C TYR A 28 -1.08 12.04 -7.38
N ALA A 29 -1.90 13.06 -7.64
CA ALA A 29 -1.43 14.37 -8.07
C ALA A 29 -0.48 15.05 -7.08
N LYS A 30 -0.45 14.58 -5.82
CA LYS A 30 0.47 15.02 -4.75
C LYS A 30 1.13 13.81 -4.07
N TYR A 31 1.54 12.81 -4.85
CA TYR A 31 1.95 11.51 -4.30
C TYR A 31 3.16 11.60 -3.35
N GLU A 32 4.07 12.56 -3.53
CA GLU A 32 5.21 12.74 -2.62
C GLU A 32 4.75 13.10 -1.20
N GLU A 33 3.81 14.04 -1.08
CA GLU A 33 3.24 14.46 0.20
C GLU A 33 2.31 13.37 0.76
N ALA A 34 1.38 12.88 -0.06
CA ALA A 34 0.40 11.89 0.35
C ALA A 34 1.05 10.57 0.77
N GLY A 35 2.05 10.10 0.03
CA GLY A 35 2.79 8.89 0.36
C GLY A 35 3.50 8.99 1.70
N VAL A 36 4.14 10.14 1.98
CA VAL A 36 4.83 10.38 3.25
C VAL A 36 3.83 10.40 4.40
N ASP A 37 2.70 11.09 4.25
CA ASP A 37 1.69 11.17 5.30
C ASP A 37 1.07 9.80 5.61
N ILE A 38 0.79 8.98 4.58
CA ILE A 38 0.32 7.60 4.74
C ILE A 38 1.35 6.77 5.50
N LEU A 39 2.62 6.81 5.08
CA LEU A 39 3.67 5.99 5.68
C LEU A 39 3.98 6.42 7.13
N VAL A 40 3.96 7.72 7.40
CA VAL A 40 4.14 8.27 8.75
C VAL A 40 2.97 7.85 9.65
N LYS A 41 1.72 7.98 9.19
CA LYS A 41 0.52 7.53 9.93
C LYS A 41 0.57 6.04 10.24
N PHE A 42 1.05 5.23 9.29
CA PHE A 42 1.27 3.81 9.48
C PHE A 42 2.28 3.55 10.62
N PHE A 43 3.47 4.17 10.59
CA PHE A 43 4.50 3.92 11.61
C PHE A 43 4.14 4.45 13.00
N THR A 44 3.50 5.63 13.09
CA THR A 44 3.09 6.17 14.39
C THR A 44 2.03 5.30 15.06
N SER A 45 1.18 4.65 14.26
CA SER A 45 0.14 3.73 14.77
C SER A 45 0.65 2.30 14.95
N ASN A 46 1.78 1.93 14.32
CA ASN A 46 2.35 0.59 14.35
C ASN A 46 3.87 0.62 14.61
N PRO A 47 4.33 1.02 15.81
CA PRO A 47 5.76 1.19 16.08
C PRO A 47 6.59 -0.09 15.86
N ALA A 48 6.00 -1.27 16.13
CA ALA A 48 6.65 -2.56 15.90
C ALA A 48 7.04 -2.77 14.42
N ALA A 49 6.29 -2.20 13.47
CA ALA A 49 6.61 -2.31 12.05
C ALA A 49 7.90 -1.58 11.67
N GLN A 50 8.34 -0.56 12.44
CA GLN A 50 9.59 0.15 12.16
C GLN A 50 10.82 -0.76 12.24
N ALA A 51 10.76 -1.88 12.98
CA ALA A 51 11.86 -2.83 13.09
C ALA A 51 12.29 -3.43 11.73
N PHE A 52 11.38 -3.47 10.75
CA PHE A 52 11.64 -3.94 9.40
C PHE A 52 12.27 -2.88 8.48
N PHE A 53 12.51 -1.67 8.98
CA PHE A 53 13.05 -0.55 8.23
C PHE A 53 14.36 -0.05 8.87
N PRO A 54 15.51 -0.70 8.62
CA PRO A 54 16.79 -0.33 9.24
C PRO A 54 17.17 1.14 9.04
N LYS A 55 16.80 1.71 7.89
CA LYS A 55 17.05 3.12 7.56
C LYS A 55 16.23 4.11 8.39
N PHE A 56 15.18 3.65 9.08
CA PHE A 56 14.31 4.51 9.90
C PHE A 56 14.61 4.40 11.39
N GLN A 57 15.64 3.63 11.78
CA GLN A 57 16.05 3.50 13.17
C GLN A 57 16.38 4.87 13.78
N GLY A 58 15.87 5.11 15.00
CA GLY A 58 16.03 6.37 15.71
C GLY A 58 15.04 7.48 15.32
N LEU A 59 14.22 7.29 14.30
CA LEU A 59 13.14 8.22 13.93
C LEU A 59 11.89 7.90 14.76
N THR A 60 11.69 8.64 15.85
CA THR A 60 10.66 8.35 16.87
C THR A 60 9.46 9.27 16.82
N SER A 61 9.56 10.43 16.15
CA SER A 61 8.45 11.37 15.98
C SER A 61 8.00 11.46 14.51
N ALA A 62 6.73 11.83 14.31
CA ALA A 62 6.18 12.10 12.99
C ALA A 62 7.01 13.14 12.22
N ASP A 63 7.45 14.21 12.89
CA ASP A 63 8.27 15.26 12.29
C ASP A 63 9.65 14.75 11.82
N GLN A 64 10.28 13.86 12.59
CA GLN A 64 11.54 13.23 12.20
C GLN A 64 11.34 12.34 10.98
N LEU A 65 10.28 11.52 10.96
CA LEU A 65 9.95 10.67 9.82
C LEU A 65 9.68 11.51 8.56
N LYS A 66 8.87 12.57 8.65
CA LYS A 66 8.53 13.45 7.50
C LYS A 66 9.74 14.19 6.91
N LYS A 67 10.75 14.49 7.73
CA LYS A 67 11.98 15.19 7.31
C LYS A 67 13.04 14.23 6.73
N SER A 68 12.92 12.93 6.98
CA SER A 68 13.88 11.95 6.49
C SER A 68 13.76 11.72 4.98
N MET A 69 14.87 11.89 4.27
CA MET A 69 14.97 11.57 2.85
C MET A 69 14.71 10.09 2.56
N ASP A 70 15.19 9.19 3.42
CA ASP A 70 14.96 7.75 3.24
C ASP A 70 13.47 7.39 3.40
N VAL A 71 12.75 8.06 4.31
CA VAL A 71 11.30 7.87 4.48
C VAL A 71 10.55 8.35 3.24
N ARG A 72 10.88 9.55 2.73
CA ARG A 72 10.28 10.09 1.50
C ARG A 72 10.49 9.16 0.32
N TRP A 73 11.74 8.76 0.08
CA TRP A 73 12.08 7.84 -0.99
C TRP A 73 11.30 6.52 -0.90
N HIS A 74 11.14 5.97 0.30
CA HIS A 74 10.40 4.72 0.47
C HIS A 74 8.89 4.91 0.29
N ALA A 75 8.34 5.99 0.83
CA ALA A 75 6.94 6.36 0.69
C ALA A 75 6.54 6.53 -0.78
N GLU A 76 7.37 7.22 -1.56
CA GLU A 76 7.17 7.39 -3.01
C GLU A 76 7.13 6.04 -3.73
N ARG A 77 7.97 5.08 -3.35
CA ARG A 77 7.95 3.74 -3.97
C ARG A 77 6.69 2.96 -3.66
N ILE A 78 6.20 3.04 -2.42
CA ILE A 78 4.96 2.38 -2.01
C ILE A 78 3.79 2.96 -2.80
N ILE A 79 3.62 4.29 -2.79
CA ILE A 79 2.47 4.93 -3.43
C ILE A 79 2.49 4.74 -4.95
N ASN A 80 3.67 4.70 -5.58
CA ASN A 80 3.81 4.38 -7.01
C ASN A 80 3.46 2.92 -7.33
N ALA A 81 3.80 1.96 -6.45
CA ALA A 81 3.39 0.56 -6.63
C ALA A 81 1.86 0.40 -6.53
N VAL A 82 1.20 1.17 -5.66
CA VAL A 82 -0.27 1.23 -5.58
C VAL A 82 -0.84 1.87 -6.84
N ASN A 83 -0.25 2.97 -7.31
CA ASN A 83 -0.67 3.61 -8.56
C ASN A 83 -0.58 2.65 -9.76
N ASP A 84 0.51 1.88 -9.85
CA ASP A 84 0.66 0.83 -10.87
C ASP A 84 -0.50 -0.18 -10.85
N ALA A 85 -1.01 -0.53 -9.66
CA ALA A 85 -2.17 -1.41 -9.53
C ALA A 85 -3.49 -0.71 -9.91
N VAL A 86 -3.67 0.57 -9.54
CA VAL A 86 -4.85 1.36 -9.96
C VAL A 86 -4.92 1.45 -11.49
N VAL A 87 -3.79 1.72 -12.16
CA VAL A 87 -3.72 1.81 -13.62
C VAL A 87 -3.93 0.45 -14.30
N ALA A 88 -3.55 -0.65 -13.64
CA ALA A 88 -3.66 -2.01 -14.18
C ALA A 88 -4.98 -2.71 -13.82
N MET A 89 -6.02 -2.02 -13.34
CA MET A 89 -7.30 -2.66 -12.95
C MET A 89 -8.02 -3.36 -14.11
N ASP A 90 -7.73 -3.00 -15.37
CA ASP A 90 -8.23 -3.70 -16.57
C ASP A 90 -7.28 -4.79 -17.08
N ASP A 91 -6.06 -4.86 -16.57
CA ASP A 91 -5.02 -5.83 -16.92
C ASP A 91 -4.51 -6.54 -15.65
N THR A 92 -5.37 -7.43 -15.14
CA THR A 92 -5.11 -8.16 -13.88
C THR A 92 -3.91 -9.10 -13.97
N GLU A 93 -3.53 -9.54 -15.17
CA GLU A 93 -2.34 -10.35 -15.40
C GLU A 93 -1.07 -9.52 -15.14
N LYS A 94 -0.97 -8.35 -15.76
CA LYS A 94 0.14 -7.42 -15.53
C LYS A 94 0.25 -6.98 -14.07
N MET A 95 -0.89 -6.69 -13.43
CA MET A 95 -0.92 -6.40 -11.98
C MET A 95 -0.35 -7.56 -11.17
N SER A 96 -0.81 -8.78 -11.46
CA SER A 96 -0.38 -9.99 -10.75
C SER A 96 1.11 -10.26 -10.90
N LEU A 97 1.65 -10.11 -12.11
CA LEU A 97 3.09 -10.31 -12.37
C LEU A 97 3.95 -9.34 -11.54
N LYS A 98 3.65 -8.04 -11.59
CA LYS A 98 4.38 -7.01 -10.83
C LYS A 98 4.31 -7.25 -9.31
N LEU A 99 3.12 -7.54 -8.78
CA LEU A 99 2.93 -7.72 -7.34
C LEU A 99 3.53 -9.03 -6.82
N ARG A 100 3.55 -10.10 -7.62
CA ARG A 100 4.25 -11.35 -7.28
C ARG A 100 5.77 -11.17 -7.26
N GLU A 101 6.34 -10.41 -8.19
CA GLU A 101 7.76 -10.05 -8.14
C GLU A 101 8.07 -9.25 -6.87
N LEU A 102 7.21 -8.28 -6.54
CA LEU A 102 7.35 -7.47 -5.33
C LEU A 102 7.18 -8.30 -4.06
N SER A 103 6.28 -9.29 -4.04
CA SER A 103 6.13 -10.27 -2.97
C SER A 103 7.44 -11.03 -2.73
N GLY A 104 8.08 -11.51 -3.79
CA GLY A 104 9.37 -12.20 -3.70
C GLY A 104 10.47 -11.34 -3.07
N LYS A 105 10.53 -10.04 -3.40
CA LYS A 105 11.47 -9.09 -2.79
C LYS A 105 11.19 -8.90 -1.30
N HIS A 106 9.92 -8.74 -0.92
CA HIS A 106 9.53 -8.59 0.48
C HIS A 106 9.84 -9.84 1.31
N ALA A 107 9.54 -11.04 0.79
CA ALA A 107 9.79 -12.29 1.50
C ALA A 107 11.28 -12.61 1.62
N LYS A 108 12.06 -12.42 0.55
CA LYS A 108 13.46 -12.93 0.48
C LYS A 108 14.52 -11.89 0.78
N SER A 109 14.30 -10.63 0.39
CA SER A 109 15.33 -9.58 0.48
C SER A 109 15.08 -8.62 1.64
N PHE A 110 13.82 -8.22 1.84
CA PHE A 110 13.46 -7.26 2.88
C PHE A 110 13.05 -7.93 4.19
N GLN A 111 12.65 -9.20 4.13
CA GLN A 111 12.26 -10.03 5.27
C GLN A 111 11.22 -9.35 6.19
N VAL A 112 10.25 -8.67 5.58
CA VAL A 112 9.18 -7.99 6.33
C VAL A 112 8.12 -8.99 6.78
N ASP A 113 7.46 -8.73 7.92
CA ASP A 113 6.32 -9.53 8.34
C ASP A 113 5.09 -9.24 7.45
N PRO A 114 4.51 -10.26 6.79
CA PRO A 114 3.43 -10.08 5.83
C PRO A 114 2.12 -9.57 6.46
N GLN A 115 1.97 -9.61 7.79
CA GLN A 115 0.77 -9.09 8.45
C GLN A 115 0.58 -7.59 8.24
N TYR A 116 1.67 -6.84 8.02
CA TYR A 116 1.62 -5.38 7.91
C TYR A 116 1.14 -4.88 6.55
N PHE A 117 1.07 -5.74 5.51
CA PHE A 117 0.53 -5.33 4.21
C PHE A 117 -0.91 -4.85 4.33
N LYS A 118 -1.79 -5.63 4.98
CA LYS A 118 -3.19 -5.23 5.19
C LYS A 118 -3.34 -4.03 6.12
N VAL A 119 -2.43 -3.86 7.07
CA VAL A 119 -2.46 -2.73 8.01
C VAL A 119 -2.15 -1.42 7.28
N LEU A 120 -1.08 -1.40 6.47
CA LEU A 120 -0.77 -0.26 5.61
C LEU A 120 -1.88 -0.02 4.58
N ALA A 121 -2.44 -1.08 3.99
CA ALA A 121 -3.54 -0.97 3.05
C ALA A 121 -4.78 -0.32 3.68
N ALA A 122 -5.09 -0.62 4.95
CA ALA A 122 -6.18 0.03 5.68
C ALA A 122 -5.93 1.54 5.86
N VAL A 123 -4.68 1.95 6.12
CA VAL A 123 -4.31 3.38 6.19
C VAL A 123 -4.52 4.05 4.82
N ILE A 124 -4.18 3.37 3.72
CA ILE A 124 -4.41 3.90 2.37
C ILE A 124 -5.91 4.07 2.10
N VAL A 125 -6.76 3.09 2.42
CA VAL A 125 -8.22 3.21 2.27
C VAL A 125 -8.75 4.41 3.05
N ASP A 126 -8.37 4.53 4.32
CA ASP A 126 -8.80 5.63 5.19
C ASP A 126 -8.28 7.01 4.74
N THR A 127 -7.19 7.07 3.98
CA THR A 127 -6.71 8.33 3.39
C THR A 127 -7.40 8.67 2.08
N VAL A 128 -7.69 7.69 1.23
CA VAL A 128 -8.19 7.91 -0.13
C VAL A 128 -9.71 7.97 -0.17
N LEU A 129 -10.38 6.97 0.39
CA LEU A 129 -11.83 6.81 0.33
C LEU A 129 -12.33 5.91 1.48
N PRO A 130 -12.51 6.47 2.70
CA PRO A 130 -12.87 5.71 3.89
C PRO A 130 -14.13 4.86 3.71
N GLY A 131 -14.04 3.56 4.01
CA GLY A 131 -15.16 2.63 3.99
C GLY A 131 -15.66 2.22 2.60
N ASP A 132 -14.96 2.60 1.52
CA ASP A 132 -15.36 2.20 0.17
C ASP A 132 -15.01 0.75 -0.13
N ALA A 133 -16.04 -0.03 -0.46
CA ALA A 133 -15.90 -1.46 -0.71
C ALA A 133 -15.08 -1.79 -1.97
N GLY A 134 -15.10 -0.91 -2.98
CA GLY A 134 -14.33 -1.08 -4.22
C GLY A 134 -12.83 -0.94 -3.97
N LEU A 135 -12.44 0.10 -3.25
CA LEU A 135 -11.05 0.33 -2.86
C LEU A 135 -10.56 -0.73 -1.87
N GLU A 136 -11.38 -1.13 -0.89
CA GLU A 136 -11.07 -2.24 0.02
C GLU A 136 -10.83 -3.56 -0.74
N LYS A 137 -11.62 -3.82 -1.80
CA LYS A 137 -11.45 -4.98 -2.68
C LYS A 137 -10.14 -4.90 -3.46
N LEU A 138 -9.81 -3.76 -4.06
CA LEU A 138 -8.52 -3.54 -4.73
C LEU A 138 -7.34 -3.77 -3.75
N MET A 139 -7.42 -3.18 -2.56
CA MET A 139 -6.41 -3.34 -1.51
C MET A 139 -6.27 -4.79 -1.05
N SER A 140 -7.38 -5.53 -1.01
CA SER A 140 -7.36 -6.97 -0.71
C SER A 140 -6.65 -7.77 -1.80
N MET A 141 -6.92 -7.48 -3.09
CA MET A 141 -6.19 -8.10 -4.21
C MET A 141 -4.69 -7.84 -4.10
N ILE A 142 -4.30 -6.60 -3.79
CA ILE A 142 -2.89 -6.22 -3.61
C ILE A 142 -2.26 -7.01 -2.47
N CYS A 143 -2.92 -7.07 -1.30
CA CYS A 143 -2.39 -7.77 -0.13
C CYS A 143 -2.26 -9.29 -0.37
N ILE A 144 -3.25 -9.92 -1.00
CA ILE A 144 -3.18 -11.35 -1.38
C ILE A 144 -1.98 -11.60 -2.29
N LEU A 145 -1.76 -10.76 -3.30
CA LEU A 145 -0.64 -10.90 -4.22
C LEU A 145 0.72 -10.61 -3.55
N LEU A 146 0.80 -9.62 -2.66
CA LEU A 146 2.01 -9.32 -1.87
C LEU A 146 2.38 -10.44 -0.88
N ARG A 147 1.40 -11.25 -0.45
CA ARG A 147 1.63 -12.43 0.39
C ARG A 147 1.93 -13.70 -0.40
N SER A 148 1.86 -13.70 -1.72
CA SER A 148 1.95 -14.92 -2.54
C SER A 148 3.28 -15.68 -2.49
N SER A 149 4.36 -15.06 -1.98
CA SER A 149 5.68 -15.68 -1.80
C SER A 149 6.02 -16.01 -0.34
N TYR A 150 5.08 -15.84 0.58
CA TYR A 150 5.16 -16.23 2.00
C TYR A 150 4.49 -17.58 2.21
#